data_AF-A0A1H1VJL4-F1
#
_entry.id   AF-A0A1H1VJL4-F1
#
_cell.length_a   1.000
_cell.length_b   1.000
_cell.length_c   1.000
_cell.angle_alpha   90.00
_cell.angle_beta   90.00
_cell.angle_gamma   90.00
#
_symmetry.space_group_name_H-M   'P 1'
#
loop_
_entity.id
_entity.type
_entity.pdbx_description
1 polymer ?
#
loop_
_entity_poly.entity_id
_entity_poly.type
_entity_poly.pdbx_seq_one_letter_code
_entity_poly.pdbx_strand_id
1 'polypeptide(L)'
;MRQRSPQTWRLIRDSAVGLMAERGFDAVSVDDIVATAGISRRTYFNYFAGKESVLFDPDPDDPRLWSELTAARPPGEPLWTALHQLILAYTAAAGEQIVRQCRVIAASPSLAVCSRETCDRFWDCARTWAAGRGTAATGLQLDLLINTARAAFSTVSARWDVDSGIPGLHALIDEAFTLLQSPEWKTL
;
A
#
# COMPACT_ATOMS: atom_id res chain seq x y z
N MET A 1 8.91 27.92 -8.64
CA MET A 1 8.09 26.70 -8.56
C MET A 1 7.41 26.68 -7.19
N ARG A 2 6.08 26.66 -7.11
CA ARG A 2 5.37 26.52 -5.82
C ARG A 2 5.72 25.14 -5.27
N GLN A 3 6.35 25.05 -4.12
CA GLN A 3 6.61 23.77 -3.47
C GLN A 3 5.26 23.07 -3.21
N ARG A 4 5.12 21.83 -3.67
CA ARG A 4 4.00 20.95 -3.33
C ARG A 4 4.09 20.66 -1.83
N SER A 5 3.15 21.18 -1.06
CA SER A 5 3.08 20.95 0.39
C SER A 5 2.53 19.55 0.65
N PRO A 6 3.23 18.70 1.42
CA PRO A 6 2.70 17.40 1.86
C PRO A 6 1.38 17.54 2.63
N GLN A 7 1.22 18.62 3.42
CA GLN A 7 -0.02 18.89 4.14
C GLN A 7 -1.19 19.14 3.19
N THR A 8 -0.97 19.89 2.10
CA THR A 8 -2.03 20.13 1.10
C THR A 8 -2.37 18.84 0.35
N TRP A 9 -1.37 18.01 0.02
CA TRP A 9 -1.60 16.71 -0.60
C TRP A 9 -2.48 15.82 0.28
N ARG A 10 -2.17 15.73 1.59
CA ARG A 10 -2.96 14.93 2.56
C ARG A 10 -4.36 15.48 2.75
N LEU A 11 -4.53 16.80 2.84
CA LEU A 11 -5.85 17.44 2.92
C LEU A 11 -6.75 17.05 1.73
N ILE A 12 -6.22 17.13 0.51
CA ILE A 12 -6.97 16.75 -0.70
C ILE A 12 -7.33 15.27 -0.64
N ARG A 13 -6.37 14.42 -0.24
CA ARG A 13 -6.57 12.98 -0.09
C ARG A 13 -7.66 12.64 0.92
N ASP A 14 -7.59 13.20 2.12
CA ASP A 14 -8.56 12.95 3.18
C ASP A 14 -9.97 13.40 2.75
N SER A 15 -10.07 14.57 2.13
CA SER A 15 -11.35 15.10 1.63
C SER A 15 -11.96 14.22 0.55
N ALA A 16 -11.14 13.78 -0.43
CA ALA A 16 -11.60 12.94 -1.52
C ALA A 16 -12.01 11.55 -1.04
N VAL A 17 -11.19 10.91 -0.21
CA VAL A 17 -11.46 9.55 0.30
C VAL A 17 -12.70 9.55 1.18
N GLY A 18 -12.88 10.55 2.05
CA GLY A 18 -14.10 10.70 2.84
C GLY A 18 -15.34 10.84 1.96
N LEU A 19 -15.29 11.73 0.97
CA LEU A 19 -16.40 11.96 0.05
C LEU A 19 -16.74 10.72 -0.80
N MET A 20 -15.72 9.99 -1.28
CA MET A 20 -15.89 8.74 -2.03
C MET A 20 -16.44 7.62 -1.16
N ALA A 21 -16.08 7.57 0.13
CA ALA A 21 -16.64 6.60 1.07
C ALA A 21 -18.13 6.85 1.34
N GLU A 22 -18.55 8.13 1.38
CA GLU A 22 -19.95 8.50 1.61
C GLU A 22 -20.83 8.30 0.37
N ARG A 23 -20.36 8.70 -0.81
CA ARG A 23 -21.18 8.80 -2.03
C ARG A 23 -20.88 7.73 -3.08
N GLY A 24 -19.79 6.98 -2.90
CA GLY A 24 -19.25 6.06 -3.90
C GLY A 24 -18.28 6.76 -4.87
N PHE A 25 -17.26 6.02 -5.30
CA PHE A 25 -16.20 6.53 -6.19
C PHE A 25 -16.73 7.12 -7.50
N ASP A 26 -17.67 6.43 -8.15
CA ASP A 26 -18.17 6.82 -9.48
C ASP A 26 -19.01 8.10 -9.44
N ALA A 27 -19.72 8.35 -8.33
CA ALA A 27 -20.58 9.52 -8.15
C ALA A 27 -19.82 10.81 -7.80
N VAL A 28 -18.54 10.70 -7.39
CA VAL A 28 -17.72 11.85 -6.99
C VAL A 28 -16.94 12.40 -8.19
N SER A 29 -17.02 13.73 -8.39
CA SER A 29 -16.23 14.45 -9.38
C SER A 29 -15.04 15.20 -8.75
N VAL A 30 -14.08 15.63 -9.58
CA VAL A 30 -12.99 16.51 -9.12
C VAL A 30 -13.52 17.84 -8.58
N ASP A 31 -14.61 18.36 -9.14
CA ASP A 31 -15.19 19.63 -8.67
C ASP A 31 -15.80 19.47 -7.27
N ASP A 32 -16.42 18.33 -6.96
CA ASP A 32 -16.91 18.04 -5.61
C ASP A 32 -15.77 17.97 -4.60
N ILE A 33 -14.65 17.32 -4.98
CA ILE A 33 -13.45 17.22 -4.13
C ILE A 33 -12.86 18.61 -3.88
N VAL A 34 -12.72 19.42 -4.92
CA VAL A 34 -12.19 20.78 -4.85
C VAL A 34 -13.05 21.67 -3.95
N ALA A 35 -14.37 21.58 -4.09
CA ALA A 35 -15.32 22.30 -3.25
C ALA A 35 -15.23 21.85 -1.78
N THR A 36 -15.14 20.54 -1.54
CA THR A 36 -15.04 19.95 -0.19
C THR A 36 -13.73 20.32 0.50
N ALA A 37 -12.61 20.27 -0.22
CA ALA A 37 -11.28 20.59 0.30
C ALA A 37 -11.01 22.11 0.40
N GLY A 38 -11.91 22.97 -0.10
CA GLY A 38 -11.73 24.43 -0.05
C GLY A 38 -10.55 24.93 -0.88
N ILE A 39 -10.21 24.26 -1.98
CA ILE A 39 -9.10 24.62 -2.86
C ILE A 39 -9.58 25.04 -4.26
N SER A 40 -8.67 25.44 -5.14
CA SER A 40 -8.98 25.65 -6.57
C SER A 40 -8.69 24.41 -7.40
N ARG A 41 -9.39 24.25 -8.53
CA ARG A 41 -9.13 23.20 -9.52
C ARG A 41 -7.67 23.19 -10.00
N ARG A 42 -7.09 24.38 -10.23
CA ARG A 42 -5.65 24.52 -10.54
C ARG A 42 -4.76 23.95 -9.44
N THR A 43 -5.13 24.12 -8.17
CA THR A 43 -4.38 23.57 -7.05
C THR A 43 -4.48 22.05 -7.03
N TYR A 44 -5.67 21.49 -7.23
CA TYR A 44 -5.87 20.04 -7.33
C TYR A 44 -4.97 19.39 -8.39
N PHE A 45 -5.01 19.91 -9.62
CA PHE A 45 -4.20 19.37 -10.72
C PHE A 45 -2.70 19.60 -10.56
N ASN A 46 -2.27 20.48 -9.65
CA ASN A 46 -0.85 20.53 -9.28
C ASN A 46 -0.43 19.30 -8.48
N TYR A 47 -1.33 18.57 -7.83
CA TYR A 47 -1.02 17.39 -7.01
C TYR A 47 -1.44 16.07 -7.66
N PHE A 48 -2.62 16.03 -8.28
CA PHE A 48 -3.26 14.79 -8.75
C PHE A 48 -3.71 14.94 -10.20
N ALA A 49 -3.48 13.90 -11.01
CA ALA A 49 -3.88 13.89 -12.42
C ALA A 49 -5.40 13.68 -12.61
N GLY A 50 -6.03 12.96 -11.68
CA GLY A 50 -7.44 12.58 -11.72
C GLY A 50 -7.94 12.18 -10.34
N LYS A 51 -9.19 11.73 -10.22
CA LYS A 51 -9.75 11.32 -8.92
C LYS A 51 -9.18 9.98 -8.45
N GLU A 52 -8.83 9.12 -9.39
CA GLU A 52 -8.16 7.83 -9.18
C GLU A 52 -6.81 8.03 -8.48
N SER A 53 -6.01 9.00 -8.94
CA SER A 53 -4.67 9.26 -8.37
C SER A 53 -4.72 9.62 -6.88
N VAL A 54 -5.86 10.11 -6.39
CA VAL A 54 -6.03 10.40 -4.96
C VAL A 54 -6.10 9.13 -4.10
N LEU A 55 -6.44 7.98 -4.69
CA LEU A 55 -6.43 6.69 -4.01
C LEU A 55 -5.07 6.01 -4.08
N PHE A 56 -4.32 6.20 -5.17
CA PHE A 56 -3.17 5.34 -5.50
C PHE A 56 -1.81 6.01 -5.47
N ASP A 57 -1.75 7.34 -5.62
CA ASP A 57 -0.45 8.02 -5.59
C ASP A 57 0.17 7.86 -4.19
N PRO A 58 1.49 7.67 -4.09
CA PRO A 58 2.14 7.62 -2.79
C PRO A 58 2.12 9.01 -2.13
N ASP A 59 2.17 9.02 -0.80
CA ASP A 59 2.40 10.26 -0.06
C ASP A 59 3.75 10.87 -0.49
N PRO A 60 3.89 12.21 -0.56
CA PRO A 60 5.17 12.85 -0.85
C PRO A 60 6.32 12.42 0.08
N ASP A 61 6.01 11.99 1.31
CA ASP A 61 6.98 11.46 2.28
C ASP A 61 7.23 9.95 2.15
N ASP A 62 6.54 9.24 1.25
CA ASP A 62 6.68 7.79 1.05
C ASP A 62 8.13 7.35 0.76
N PRO A 63 8.95 8.06 -0.05
CA PRO A 63 10.35 7.69 -0.23
C PRO A 63 11.16 7.75 1.07
N ARG A 64 10.85 8.71 1.96
CA ARG A 64 11.50 8.84 3.26
C ARG A 64 11.08 7.70 4.18
N LEU A 65 9.78 7.42 4.25
CA LEU A 65 9.24 6.27 4.98
C LEU A 65 9.89 4.97 4.50
N TRP A 66 9.94 4.74 3.19
CA TRP A 66 10.56 3.56 2.60
C TRP A 66 12.03 3.41 3.01
N SER A 67 12.80 4.51 2.95
CA SER A 67 14.20 4.53 3.40
C SER A 67 14.34 4.19 4.88
N GLU A 68 13.47 4.73 5.74
CA GLU A 68 13.49 4.48 7.18
C GLU A 68 13.16 2.99 7.48
N LEU A 69 12.11 2.45 6.87
CA LEU A 69 11.67 1.07 7.07
C LEU A 69 12.69 0.05 6.58
N THR A 70 13.32 0.30 5.43
CA THR A 70 14.34 -0.58 4.87
C THR A 70 15.66 -0.52 5.64
N ALA A 71 16.06 0.66 6.14
CA ALA A 71 17.24 0.83 6.97
C ALA A 71 17.08 0.19 8.37
N ALA A 72 15.85 0.06 8.87
CA ALA A 72 15.56 -0.60 10.13
C ALA A 72 15.70 -2.14 10.09
N ARG A 73 16.11 -2.73 8.96
CA ARG A 73 16.32 -4.18 8.81
C ARG A 73 17.80 -4.52 8.96
N PRO A 74 18.21 -5.31 9.97
CA PRO A 74 19.62 -5.55 10.24
C PRO A 74 20.30 -6.35 9.12
N PRO A 75 21.61 -6.16 8.91
CA PRO A 75 22.40 -7.05 8.07
C PRO A 75 22.31 -8.50 8.58
N GLY A 76 22.17 -9.46 7.66
CA GLY A 76 22.11 -10.89 7.99
C GLY A 76 20.73 -11.40 8.43
N GLU A 77 19.73 -10.55 8.62
CA GLU A 77 18.36 -10.99 8.85
C GLU A 77 17.82 -11.78 7.64
N PRO A 78 17.15 -12.94 7.86
CA PRO A 78 16.54 -13.69 6.78
C PRO A 78 15.59 -12.82 5.96
N LEU A 79 15.70 -12.88 4.62
CA LEU A 79 14.92 -12.03 3.73
C LEU A 79 13.41 -12.21 3.94
N TRP A 80 12.94 -13.43 4.22
CA TRP A 80 11.54 -13.69 4.53
C TRP A 80 11.04 -12.90 5.74
N THR A 81 11.78 -12.96 6.85
CA THR A 81 11.49 -12.19 8.08
C THR A 81 11.46 -10.71 7.79
N ALA A 82 12.41 -10.23 6.99
CA ALA A 82 12.50 -8.82 6.70
C ALA A 82 11.39 -8.30 5.77
N LEU A 83 10.98 -9.09 4.78
CA LEU A 83 9.80 -8.80 3.94
C LEU A 83 8.54 -8.76 4.79
N HIS A 84 8.38 -9.75 5.68
CA HIS A 84 7.25 -9.80 6.61
C HIS A 84 7.15 -8.51 7.44
N GLN A 85 8.25 -8.14 8.09
CA GLN A 85 8.29 -6.96 8.95
C GLN A 85 8.21 -5.64 8.17
N LEU A 86 8.68 -5.60 6.92
CA LEU A 86 8.54 -4.45 6.03
C LEU A 86 7.06 -4.20 5.68
N ILE A 87 6.31 -5.25 5.35
CA ILE A 87 4.88 -5.15 5.01
C ILE A 87 4.08 -4.67 6.22
N LEU A 88 4.32 -5.26 7.40
CA LEU A 88 3.65 -4.85 8.64
C LEU A 88 3.93 -3.38 8.95
N ALA A 89 5.18 -2.95 8.88
CA ALA A 89 5.54 -1.57 9.18
C ALA A 89 5.01 -0.56 8.14
N TYR A 90 5.02 -0.93 6.86
CA TYR A 90 4.49 -0.08 5.79
C TYR A 90 2.98 0.13 5.92
N THR A 91 2.23 -0.95 6.17
CA THR A 91 0.78 -0.88 6.39
C THR A 91 0.43 -0.19 7.72
N ALA A 92 1.24 -0.36 8.77
CA ALA A 92 1.10 0.36 10.03
C ALA A 92 1.22 1.88 9.84
N ALA A 93 2.23 2.32 9.08
CA ALA A 93 2.48 3.74 8.83
C ALA A 93 1.34 4.41 8.05
N ALA A 94 0.65 3.66 7.18
CA ALA A 94 -0.54 4.15 6.48
C ALA A 94 -1.77 4.29 7.41
N GLY A 95 -1.83 3.53 8.50
CA GLY A 95 -2.84 3.66 9.56
C GLY A 95 -4.28 3.53 9.07
N GLU A 96 -5.18 4.37 9.58
CA GLU A 96 -6.59 4.34 9.15
C GLU A 96 -6.81 4.77 7.69
N GLN A 97 -5.83 5.43 7.06
CA GLN A 97 -5.98 5.92 5.70
C GLN A 97 -6.09 4.77 4.70
N ILE A 98 -5.26 3.73 4.83
CA ILE A 98 -5.35 2.56 3.94
C ILE A 98 -6.68 1.83 4.12
N VAL A 99 -7.23 1.77 5.35
CA VAL A 99 -8.56 1.18 5.60
C VAL A 99 -9.65 1.94 4.84
N ARG A 100 -9.65 3.28 4.93
CA ARG A 100 -10.62 4.13 4.21
C ARG A 100 -10.49 3.99 2.69
N GLN A 101 -9.27 3.92 2.16
CA GLN A 101 -9.03 3.72 0.73
C GLN A 101 -9.49 2.33 0.26
N CYS A 102 -9.16 1.28 1.02
CA CYS A 102 -9.57 -0.09 0.70
C CYS A 102 -11.10 -0.26 0.68
N ARG A 103 -11.84 0.42 1.56
CA ARG A 103 -13.32 0.45 1.49
C ARG A 103 -13.82 1.00 0.16
N VAL A 104 -13.25 2.12 -0.29
CA VAL A 104 -13.60 2.73 -1.58
C VAL A 104 -13.24 1.81 -2.75
N ILE A 105 -12.04 1.23 -2.73
CA ILE A 105 -11.55 0.33 -3.78
C ILE A 105 -12.41 -0.95 -3.87
N ALA A 106 -12.72 -1.57 -2.73
CA ALA A 106 -13.53 -2.80 -2.69
C ALA A 106 -14.96 -2.58 -3.21
N ALA A 107 -15.51 -1.37 -3.04
CA ALA A 107 -16.84 -1.02 -3.51
C ALA A 107 -16.91 -0.68 -5.01
N SER A 108 -15.78 -0.53 -5.71
CA SER A 108 -15.76 -0.08 -7.11
C SER A 108 -14.90 -0.98 -8.00
N PRO A 109 -15.50 -1.82 -8.86
CA PRO A 109 -14.77 -2.69 -9.79
C PRO A 109 -13.85 -1.96 -10.77
N SER A 110 -14.16 -0.69 -11.11
CA SER A 110 -13.36 0.13 -12.03
C SER A 110 -11.96 0.42 -11.47
N LEU A 111 -11.77 0.33 -10.15
CA LEU A 111 -10.51 0.57 -9.45
C LEU A 111 -9.59 -0.65 -9.40
N ALA A 112 -10.05 -1.83 -9.84
CA ALA A 112 -9.31 -3.07 -9.67
C ALA A 112 -7.96 -3.09 -10.40
N VAL A 113 -7.85 -2.45 -11.57
CA VAL A 113 -6.58 -2.36 -12.33
C VAL A 113 -5.58 -1.48 -11.58
N CYS A 114 -5.97 -0.27 -11.21
CA CYS A 114 -5.09 0.65 -10.48
C CYS A 114 -4.69 0.12 -9.09
N SER A 115 -5.57 -0.64 -8.43
CA SER A 115 -5.25 -1.34 -7.18
C SER A 115 -4.12 -2.37 -7.39
N ARG A 116 -4.17 -3.15 -8.47
CA ARG A 116 -3.11 -4.12 -8.80
C ARG A 116 -1.79 -3.43 -9.10
N GLU A 117 -1.81 -2.38 -9.93
CA GLU A 117 -0.61 -1.60 -10.27
C GLU A 117 0.05 -0.98 -9.03
N THR A 118 -0.75 -0.55 -8.06
CA THR A 118 -0.24 0.01 -6.79
C THR A 118 0.45 -1.05 -5.96
N CYS A 119 -0.14 -2.25 -5.85
CA CYS A 119 0.52 -3.38 -5.21
C CYS A 119 1.82 -3.78 -5.93
N ASP A 120 1.82 -3.80 -7.27
CA ASP A 120 3.01 -4.17 -8.05
C ASP A 120 4.16 -3.18 -7.82
N ARG A 121 3.89 -1.87 -7.73
CA ARG A 121 4.93 -0.87 -7.38
C ARG A 121 5.61 -1.16 -6.05
N PHE A 122 4.86 -1.53 -5.01
CA PHE A 122 5.43 -1.92 -3.73
C PHE A 122 6.38 -3.11 -3.87
N TRP A 123 5.96 -4.14 -4.62
CA TRP A 123 6.76 -5.35 -4.81
C TRP A 123 8.00 -5.13 -5.69
N ASP A 124 7.94 -4.22 -6.65
CA ASP A 124 9.11 -3.80 -7.42
C ASP A 124 10.13 -3.10 -6.52
N CYS A 125 9.70 -2.18 -5.66
CA CYS A 125 10.58 -1.55 -4.68
C CYS A 125 11.17 -2.57 -3.70
N ALA A 126 10.36 -3.50 -3.20
CA ALA A 126 10.82 -4.57 -2.30
C ALA A 126 11.85 -5.48 -2.97
N ARG A 127 11.67 -5.81 -4.25
CA ARG A 127 12.62 -6.58 -5.06
C ARG A 127 13.95 -5.85 -5.22
N THR A 128 13.93 -4.57 -5.60
CA THR A 128 15.15 -3.75 -5.73
C THR A 128 15.90 -3.67 -4.41
N TRP A 129 15.18 -3.42 -3.31
CA TRP A 129 15.77 -3.41 -1.97
C TRP A 129 16.39 -4.76 -1.61
N ALA A 130 15.67 -5.86 -1.81
CA ALA A 130 16.14 -7.21 -1.49
C ALA A 130 17.41 -7.60 -2.26
N ALA A 131 17.49 -7.25 -3.55
CA ALA A 131 18.70 -7.44 -4.36
C ALA A 131 19.90 -6.63 -3.83
N GLY A 132 19.64 -5.43 -3.29
CA GLY A 132 20.65 -4.55 -2.69
C GLY A 132 21.19 -5.03 -1.34
N ARG A 133 20.54 -5.99 -0.67
CA ARG A 133 20.99 -6.48 0.66
C ARG A 133 22.23 -7.38 0.62
N GLY A 134 22.73 -7.74 -0.58
CA GLY A 134 23.90 -8.61 -0.71
C GLY A 134 23.65 -10.03 -0.18
N THR A 135 22.44 -10.55 -0.33
CA THR A 135 22.10 -11.91 0.11
C THR A 135 22.89 -12.94 -0.69
N ALA A 136 23.31 -14.06 -0.07
CA ALA A 136 23.92 -15.19 -0.77
C ALA A 136 22.92 -15.98 -1.66
N ALA A 137 21.67 -15.51 -1.78
CA ALA A 137 20.63 -16.16 -2.57
C ALA A 137 20.90 -16.02 -4.07
N THR A 138 20.58 -17.06 -4.83
CA THR A 138 20.55 -17.00 -6.29
C THR A 138 19.38 -16.11 -6.77
N GLY A 139 19.44 -15.65 -8.03
CA GLY A 139 18.33 -14.89 -8.62
C GLY A 139 16.99 -15.61 -8.54
N LEU A 140 16.97 -16.94 -8.80
CA LEU A 140 15.77 -17.76 -8.67
C LEU A 140 15.24 -17.82 -7.24
N GLN A 141 16.12 -17.97 -6.24
CA GLN A 141 15.71 -17.98 -4.83
C GLN A 141 15.10 -16.64 -4.41
N LEU A 142 15.69 -15.53 -4.86
CA LEU A 142 15.15 -14.19 -4.63
C LEU A 142 13.76 -14.02 -5.27
N ASP A 143 13.62 -14.42 -6.54
CA ASP A 143 12.35 -14.34 -7.27
C ASP A 143 11.26 -15.16 -6.61
N LEU A 144 11.57 -16.38 -6.18
CA LEU A 144 10.61 -17.23 -5.48
C LEU A 144 10.19 -16.61 -4.15
N LEU A 145 11.13 -16.11 -3.33
CA LEU A 145 10.79 -15.47 -2.06
C LEU A 145 9.88 -14.25 -2.25
N ILE A 146 10.20 -13.37 -3.21
CA ILE A 146 9.38 -12.18 -3.51
C ILE A 146 8.01 -12.59 -4.03
N ASN A 147 7.93 -13.54 -4.96
CA ASN A 147 6.66 -13.98 -5.53
C ASN A 147 5.78 -14.69 -4.51
N THR A 148 6.35 -15.50 -3.62
CA THR A 148 5.63 -16.16 -2.53
C THR A 148 5.11 -15.14 -1.53
N ALA A 149 5.92 -14.16 -1.12
CA ALA A 149 5.48 -13.09 -0.23
C ALA A 149 4.35 -12.24 -0.85
N ARG A 150 4.45 -11.95 -2.15
CA ARG A 150 3.39 -11.28 -2.91
C ARG A 150 2.09 -12.09 -2.98
N ALA A 151 2.19 -13.39 -3.23
CA ALA A 151 1.03 -14.28 -3.25
C ALA A 151 0.34 -14.37 -1.87
N ALA A 152 1.14 -14.44 -0.80
CA ALA A 152 0.65 -14.39 0.57
C ALA A 152 -0.11 -13.09 0.83
N PHE A 153 0.50 -11.94 0.53
CA PHE A 153 -0.13 -10.63 0.75
C PHE A 153 -1.39 -10.42 -0.09
N SER A 154 -1.40 -10.86 -1.35
CA SER A 154 -2.58 -10.81 -2.22
C SER A 154 -3.73 -11.64 -1.64
N THR A 155 -3.42 -12.83 -1.12
CA THR A 155 -4.39 -13.72 -0.47
C THR A 155 -4.95 -13.10 0.81
N VAL A 156 -4.07 -12.51 1.64
CA VAL A 156 -4.48 -11.77 2.85
C VAL A 156 -5.39 -10.60 2.49
N SER A 157 -5.01 -9.80 1.49
CA SER A 157 -5.78 -8.63 1.06
C SER A 157 -7.17 -9.01 0.55
N ALA A 158 -7.31 -10.15 -0.14
CA ALA A 158 -8.60 -10.65 -0.62
C ALA A 158 -9.49 -11.22 0.50
N ARG A 159 -8.89 -11.69 1.61
CA ARG A 159 -9.61 -12.27 2.76
C ARG A 159 -9.86 -11.26 3.88
N TRP A 160 -9.16 -10.14 3.87
CA TRP A 160 -9.21 -9.15 4.93
C TRP A 160 -10.60 -8.52 5.01
N ASP A 161 -11.21 -8.65 6.18
CA ASP A 161 -12.37 -7.85 6.56
C ASP A 161 -11.90 -6.43 6.90
N VAL A 162 -12.25 -5.47 6.07
CA VAL A 162 -11.84 -4.07 6.23
C VAL A 162 -12.32 -3.46 7.55
N ASP A 163 -13.38 -3.99 8.17
CA ASP A 163 -13.90 -3.52 9.44
C ASP A 163 -13.08 -4.02 10.65
N SER A 164 -12.24 -5.05 10.45
CA SER A 164 -11.22 -5.46 11.43
C SER A 164 -10.05 -4.49 11.54
N GLY A 165 -9.96 -3.50 10.64
CA GLY A 165 -8.92 -2.47 10.63
C GLY A 165 -7.50 -3.03 10.43
N ILE A 166 -6.50 -2.19 10.72
CA ILE A 166 -5.09 -2.57 10.65
C ILE A 166 -4.74 -3.78 11.53
N PRO A 167 -5.24 -3.91 12.77
CA PRO A 167 -4.94 -5.08 13.59
C PRO A 167 -5.37 -6.40 12.95
N GLY A 168 -6.55 -6.45 12.33
CA GLY A 168 -7.00 -7.65 11.62
C GLY A 168 -6.21 -7.92 10.33
N LEU A 169 -5.80 -6.87 9.61
CA LEU A 169 -4.88 -7.03 8.48
C LEU A 169 -3.55 -7.64 8.91
N HIS A 170 -2.96 -7.11 9.99
CA HIS A 170 -1.69 -7.59 10.53
C HIS A 170 -1.79 -9.03 11.02
N ALA A 171 -2.86 -9.39 11.72
CA ALA A 171 -3.09 -10.77 12.16
C ALA A 171 -3.12 -11.76 10.98
N LEU A 172 -3.78 -11.40 9.87
CA LEU A 172 -3.80 -12.23 8.66
C LEU A 172 -2.43 -12.29 7.96
N ILE A 173 -1.67 -11.19 7.95
CA ILE A 173 -0.29 -11.17 7.43
C ILE A 173 0.58 -12.13 8.25
N ASP A 174 0.55 -12.02 9.59
CA ASP A 174 1.29 -12.87 10.50
C ASP A 174 0.94 -14.35 10.29
N GLU A 175 -0.36 -14.67 10.22
CA GLU A 175 -0.86 -16.02 9.98
C GLU A 175 -0.34 -16.58 8.65
N ALA A 176 -0.50 -15.84 7.54
CA ALA A 176 -0.08 -16.29 6.22
C ALA A 176 1.44 -16.51 6.13
N PHE A 177 2.23 -15.59 6.69
CA PHE A 177 3.69 -15.70 6.69
C PHE A 177 4.19 -16.84 7.58
N THR A 178 3.50 -17.12 8.70
CA THR A 178 3.80 -18.26 9.58
C THR A 178 3.44 -19.59 8.91
N LEU A 179 2.25 -19.68 8.29
CA LEU A 179 1.79 -20.88 7.59
C LEU A 179 2.77 -21.31 6.51
N LEU A 180 3.29 -20.38 5.71
CA LEU A 180 4.24 -20.67 4.63
C LEU A 180 5.61 -21.18 5.10
N GLN A 181 5.95 -20.99 6.38
CA GLN A 181 7.14 -21.56 6.99
C GLN A 181 6.90 -22.93 7.66
N SER A 182 5.63 -23.31 7.87
CA SER A 182 5.29 -24.59 8.50
C SER A 182 5.63 -25.79 7.59
N PRO A 183 6.12 -26.92 8.11
CA PRO A 183 6.28 -28.14 7.33
C PRO A 183 4.95 -28.68 6.76
N GLU A 184 3.83 -28.39 7.42
CA GLU A 184 2.53 -29.01 7.19
C GLU A 184 1.71 -28.37 6.06
N TRP A 185 2.07 -27.17 5.59
CA TRP A 185 1.28 -26.50 4.53
C TRP A 185 1.37 -27.23 3.19
N LYS A 186 2.45 -28.00 2.96
CA LYS A 186 2.68 -28.76 1.71
C LYS A 186 1.98 -30.11 1.68
N THR A 187 1.32 -30.50 2.77
CA THR A 187 0.64 -31.80 2.89
C THR A 187 -0.88 -31.71 2.68
N LEU A 188 -1.40 -30.53 2.34
CA LEU A 188 -2.78 -30.27 1.93
C LEU A 188 -2.91 -30.30 0.40
#